data_AF-G4HP07-F1
#
_entry.id   AF-G4HP07-F1
#
_cell.length_a   1.000
_cell.length_b   1.000
_cell.length_c   1.000
_cell.angle_alpha   90.00
_cell.angle_beta   90.00
_cell.angle_gamma   90.00
#
_symmetry.space_group_name_H-M   'P 1'
#
loop_
_entity.id
_entity.type
_entity.pdbx_description
1 polymer ?
#
loop_
_entity_poly.entity_id
_entity_poly.type
_entity_poly.pdbx_seq_one_letter_code
_entity_poly.pdbx_strand_id
1 'polypeptide(L)'
;MLAEDALVTAVMITKSSKEAFRMGRRRRSIMSEQLKTELAKELGFYDTVEKEGWGGIRAKDAGNMVKRAIELAERAAKKSDL
;
A
#
# COMPACT_ATOMS: atom_id res chain seq x y z
N MET A 1 -34.43 -11.00 6.38
CA MET A 1 -33.04 -11.15 6.86
C MET A 1 -32.05 -11.63 5.80
N LEU A 2 -32.45 -11.98 4.56
CA LEU A 2 -31.51 -12.48 3.52
C LEU A 2 -31.25 -11.49 2.36
N ALA A 3 -31.90 -10.32 2.34
CA ALA A 3 -31.76 -9.35 1.25
C ALA A 3 -30.59 -8.37 1.43
N GLU A 4 -30.16 -8.12 2.68
CA GLU A 4 -29.12 -7.11 2.96
C GLU A 4 -27.70 -7.65 2.72
N ASP A 5 -27.44 -8.94 2.97
CA ASP A 5 -26.13 -9.57 2.74
C ASP A 5 -25.73 -9.62 1.25
N ALA A 6 -26.72 -9.79 0.36
CA ALA A 6 -26.48 -9.81 -1.08
C ALA A 6 -26.06 -8.42 -1.60
N LEU A 7 -26.64 -7.36 -1.04
CA LEU A 7 -26.37 -5.97 -1.42
C LEU A 7 -24.97 -5.53 -0.95
N VAL A 8 -24.57 -5.91 0.27
CA VAL A 8 -23.22 -5.65 0.78
C VAL A 8 -22.18 -6.39 -0.06
N THR A 9 -22.45 -7.64 -0.45
CA THR A 9 -21.55 -8.43 -1.31
C THR A 9 -21.44 -7.82 -2.72
N ALA A 10 -22.55 -7.35 -3.30
CA ALA A 10 -22.55 -6.69 -4.61
C ALA A 10 -21.83 -5.32 -4.59
N VAL A 11 -21.94 -4.56 -3.50
CA VAL A 11 -21.21 -3.29 -3.32
C VAL A 11 -19.71 -3.54 -3.14
N MET A 12 -19.31 -4.63 -2.47
CA MET A 12 -17.89 -5.01 -2.32
C MET A 12 -17.27 -5.43 -3.65
N ILE A 13 -18.00 -6.16 -4.50
CA ILE A 13 -17.55 -6.57 -5.84
C ILE A 13 -17.41 -5.36 -6.78
N THR A 14 -18.32 -4.39 -6.72
CA THR A 14 -18.28 -3.23 -7.63
C THR A 14 -17.21 -2.19 -7.27
N LYS A 15 -16.79 -2.07 -6.00
CA LYS A 15 -15.63 -1.24 -5.62
C LYS A 15 -14.31 -1.73 -6.26
N SER A 16 -14.20 -3.03 -6.54
CA SER A 16 -13.01 -3.65 -7.20
C SER A 16 -12.83 -3.20 -8.66
N SER A 17 -13.92 -2.87 -9.36
CA SER A 17 -13.84 -2.52 -10.80
C SER A 17 -13.16 -1.17 -11.07
N LYS A 18 -13.20 -0.24 -10.09
CA LYS A 18 -12.51 1.06 -10.21
C LYS A 18 -10.99 0.94 -10.06
N GLU A 19 -10.49 -0.18 -9.51
CA GLU A 19 -9.06 -0.50 -9.46
C GLU A 19 -8.57 -1.23 -10.71
N ALA A 20 -9.45 -2.01 -11.37
CA ALA A 20 -9.12 -2.79 -12.56
C ALA A 20 -8.77 -1.94 -13.81
N PHE A 21 -9.30 -0.71 -13.91
CA PHE A 21 -9.10 0.15 -15.08
C PHE A 21 -7.74 0.88 -15.12
N ARG A 22 -6.88 0.72 -14.10
CA ARG A 22 -5.51 1.27 -14.10
C ARG A 22 -4.45 0.33 -14.69
N MET A 23 -4.81 -0.60 -15.56
CA MET A 23 -3.84 -1.39 -16.34
C MET A 23 -3.30 -0.62 -17.56
N GLY A 24 -2.57 0.46 -17.30
CA GLY A 24 -1.66 1.09 -18.27
C GLY A 24 -0.22 0.75 -17.90
N ARG A 25 0.38 -0.27 -18.54
CA ARG A 25 1.70 -0.88 -18.24
C ARG A 25 1.86 -1.32 -16.78
N ARG A 26 2.04 -2.63 -16.56
CA ARG A 26 2.55 -3.20 -15.30
C ARG A 26 4.00 -2.74 -15.05
N ARG A 27 4.23 -1.45 -14.80
CA ARG A 27 5.36 -1.05 -13.96
C ARG A 27 5.01 -1.64 -12.60
N ARG A 28 5.52 -2.84 -12.30
CA ARG A 28 5.47 -3.37 -10.94
C ARG A 28 6.06 -2.26 -10.08
N SER A 29 5.22 -1.58 -9.28
CA SER A 29 5.73 -0.71 -8.23
C SER A 29 6.75 -1.53 -7.46
N ILE A 30 7.93 -0.96 -7.22
CA ILE A 30 9.02 -1.62 -6.49
C ILE A 30 8.54 -2.05 -5.09
N MET A 31 7.51 -1.38 -4.57
CA MET A 31 6.88 -1.64 -3.27
C MET A 31 5.37 -1.88 -3.44
N SER A 32 4.84 -2.90 -2.76
CA SER A 32 3.39 -3.15 -2.69
C SER A 32 2.68 -2.08 -1.86
N GLU A 33 1.41 -1.79 -2.15
CA GLU A 33 0.62 -0.79 -1.40
C GLU A 33 0.47 -1.15 0.09
N GLN A 34 0.40 -2.45 0.41
CA GLN A 34 0.41 -2.93 1.78
C GLN A 34 1.73 -2.56 2.49
N LEU A 35 2.87 -2.82 1.84
CA LEU A 35 4.18 -2.49 2.43
C LEU A 35 4.33 -0.97 2.61
N LYS A 36 3.85 -0.15 1.66
CA LYS A 36 3.84 1.32 1.87
C LYS A 36 3.06 1.70 3.11
N THR A 37 1.87 1.13 3.28
CA THR A 37 0.96 1.41 4.40
C THR A 37 1.56 1.00 5.74
N GLU A 38 2.16 -0.19 5.82
CA GLU A 38 2.83 -0.66 7.02
C GLU A 38 4.02 0.22 7.41
N LEU A 39 4.85 0.60 6.43
CA LEU A 39 5.98 1.50 6.66
C LEU A 39 5.53 2.89 7.10
N ALA A 40 4.46 3.42 6.53
CA ALA A 40 3.90 4.70 6.95
C ALA A 40 3.40 4.68 8.40
N LYS A 41 2.85 3.54 8.86
CA LYS A 41 2.45 3.33 10.25
C LYS A 41 3.68 3.20 11.16
N GLU A 42 4.67 2.39 10.78
CA GLU A 42 5.90 2.21 11.55
C GLU A 42 6.68 3.52 11.72
N LEU A 43 6.71 4.36 10.68
CA LEU A 43 7.43 5.63 10.65
C LEU A 43 6.59 6.81 11.15
N GLY A 44 5.32 6.61 11.49
CA GLY A 44 4.47 7.61 12.14
C GLY A 44 3.93 8.72 11.24
N PHE A 45 3.85 8.52 9.93
CA PHE A 45 3.29 9.50 8.98
C PHE A 45 2.02 9.02 8.26
N TYR A 46 1.46 7.89 8.67
CA TYR A 46 0.25 7.33 8.07
C TYR A 46 -0.95 8.30 8.09
N ASP A 47 -1.12 9.09 9.16
CA ASP A 47 -2.21 10.06 9.26
C ASP A 47 -2.19 11.10 8.14
N THR A 48 -1.00 11.53 7.70
CA THR A 48 -0.84 12.44 6.56
C THR A 48 -1.22 11.74 5.27
N VAL A 49 -0.84 10.46 5.10
CA VAL A 49 -1.23 9.67 3.93
C VAL A 49 -2.74 9.49 3.87
N GLU A 50 -3.40 9.26 5.00
CA GLU A 50 -4.85 9.09 5.06
C GLU A 50 -5.61 10.38 4.72
N LYS A 51 -5.13 11.54 5.21
CA LYS A 51 -5.79 12.84 5.02
C LYS A 51 -5.47 13.50 3.68
N GLU A 52 -4.22 13.45 3.26
CA GLU A 52 -3.68 14.23 2.14
C GLU A 52 -3.23 13.34 0.98
N GLY A 53 -3.19 12.02 1.18
CA GLY A 53 -2.63 11.08 0.23
C GLY A 53 -1.11 11.06 0.24
N TRP A 54 -0.53 10.15 -0.56
CA TRP A 54 0.93 10.00 -0.68
C TRP A 54 1.65 11.24 -1.21
N GLY A 55 0.94 12.17 -1.85
CA GLY A 55 1.51 13.44 -2.32
C GLY A 55 1.70 14.48 -1.21
N GLY A 56 1.05 14.32 -0.05
CA GLY A 56 1.13 15.26 1.08
C GLY A 56 2.28 15.00 2.05
N ILE A 57 2.98 13.85 1.93
CA ILE A 57 4.09 13.53 2.84
C ILE A 57 5.32 14.39 2.55
N ARG A 58 6.15 14.64 3.57
CA ARG A 58 7.38 15.40 3.39
C ARG A 58 8.42 14.55 2.66
N ALA A 59 9.35 15.21 1.97
CA ALA A 59 10.48 14.52 1.31
C ALA A 59 11.30 13.66 2.30
N LYS A 60 11.40 14.09 3.56
CA LYS A 60 12.05 13.33 4.64
C LYS A 60 11.33 12.01 4.93
N ASP A 61 10.00 12.02 4.95
CA ASP A 61 9.19 10.83 5.25
C ASP A 61 9.31 9.81 4.12
N ALA A 62 9.26 10.28 2.87
CA ALA A 62 9.52 9.46 1.70
C ALA A 62 10.92 8.83 1.72
N GLY A 63 11.95 9.62 2.06
CA GLY A 63 13.33 9.13 2.17
C GLY A 63 13.50 8.07 3.26
N ASN A 64 12.92 8.29 4.44
CA ASN A 64 12.93 7.33 5.54
C ASN A 64 12.20 6.03 5.18
N MET A 65 11.07 6.12 4.48
CA MET A 65 10.32 4.96 4.00
C MET A 65 11.14 4.13 3.01
N VAL A 66 11.78 4.76 2.03
CA VAL A 66 12.64 4.05 1.05
C VAL A 66 13.82 3.40 1.76
N LYS A 67 14.49 4.10 2.68
CA LYS A 67 15.58 3.54 3.48
C LYS A 67 15.13 2.29 4.24
N ARG A 68 13.98 2.37 4.92
CA ARG A 68 13.43 1.24 5.68
C ARG A 68 13.07 0.06 4.80
N ALA A 69 12.50 0.31 3.62
CA ALA A 69 12.18 -0.74 2.65
C ALA A 69 13.45 -1.47 2.17
N ILE A 70 14.55 -0.75 1.91
CA ILE A 70 15.84 -1.33 1.54
C ILE A 70 16.39 -2.21 2.67
N GLU A 71 16.39 -1.72 3.92
CA GLU A 71 16.84 -2.51 5.08
C GLU A 71 16.06 -3.83 5.23
N LEU A 72 14.75 -3.81 5.01
CA LEU A 72 13.91 -5.02 5.05
C LEU A 72 14.27 -5.97 3.90
N ALA A 73 14.48 -5.45 2.69
CA ALA A 73 14.88 -6.24 1.54
C ALA A 73 16.26 -6.89 1.74
N GLU A 74 17.24 -6.16 2.26
CA GLU A 74 18.57 -6.70 2.57
C GLU A 74 18.50 -7.81 3.63
N ARG A 75 17.68 -7.66 4.67
CA ARG A 75 17.48 -8.73 5.66
C ARG A 75 16.80 -9.95 5.06
N ALA A 76 15.80 -9.76 4.19
CA ALA A 76 15.12 -10.85 3.52
C ALA A 76 16.07 -11.63 2.60
N ALA A 77 16.91 -10.93 1.83
CA ALA A 77 17.93 -11.52 0.97
C ALA A 77 18.98 -12.30 1.79
N LYS A 78 19.50 -11.72 2.87
CA LYS A 78 20.44 -12.43 3.76
C LYS A 78 19.84 -13.71 4.37
N LYS A 79 18.52 -13.72 4.63
CA LYS A 79 17.83 -14.90 5.17
C LYS A 79 17.61 -15.99 4.12
N SER A 80 17.44 -15.63 2.84
CA SER A 80 17.24 -16.64 1.77
C SER A 80 18.52 -17.38 1.40
N ASP A 81 19.68 -16.84 1.75
CA ASP A 81 21.00 -17.43 1.49
C ASP A 81 21.46 -18.41 2.59
N LEU A 82 20.63 -18.66 3.61
CA LEU A 82 20.83 -19.59 4.73
C LEU A 82 19.84 -20.76 4.64
#